data_AF-A0AAW9KLH7-F1
#
_entry.id   AF-A0AAW9KLH7-F1
#
_cell.length_a   1.000
_cell.length_b   1.000
_cell.length_c   1.000
_cell.angle_alpha   90.00
_cell.angle_beta   90.00
_cell.angle_gamma   90.00
#
_symmetry.space_group_name_H-M   'P 1'
#
loop_
_entity.id
_entity.type
_entity.pdbx_description
1 polymer ?
#
loop_
_entity_poly.entity_id
_entity_poly.type
_entity_poly.pdbx_seq_one_letter_code
_entity_poly.pdbx_strand_id
1 'polypeptide(L)' 'SLLTKPSRRRVDINVKYCGFEVPDEFLVGYGLDYSEKYRNLPFIGILKEEIYIN' A
#
# COMPACT_ATOMS: atom_id res chain seq x y z
N SER A 1 6.83 0.19 10.37
CA SER A 1 6.22 -0.07 9.06
C SER A 1 6.48 1.11 8.14
N LEU A 2 6.81 0.87 6.87
CA LEU A 2 6.96 1.95 5.89
C LEU A 2 5.60 2.65 5.64
N LEU A 3 4.53 1.86 5.48
CA LEU A 3 3.17 2.34 5.27
C LEU A 3 2.22 1.79 6.34
N THR A 4 1.22 2.58 6.72
CA THR A 4 0.10 2.10 7.54
C THR A 4 -1.22 2.65 7.00
N LYS A 5 -2.29 1.85 7.09
CA LYS A 5 -3.66 2.23 6.73
C LYS A 5 -4.53 2.15 7.99
N PRO A 6 -4.60 3.23 8.80
CA PRO A 6 -5.35 3.21 10.06
C PRO A 6 -6.81 2.83 9.85
N SER A 7 -7.42 3.26 8.74
CA SER A 7 -8.81 2.94 8.35
C SER A 7 -9.07 1.44 8.15
N ARG A 8 -8.04 0.63 7.86
CA ARG A 8 -8.16 -0.83 7.69
C ARG A 8 -7.88 -1.66 8.94
N ARG A 9 -7.62 -1.01 10.08
CA ARG A 9 -7.35 -1.73 11.34
C ARG A 9 -8.60 -2.48 11.80
N ARG A 10 -8.50 -3.79 11.96
CA ARG A 10 -9.54 -4.63 12.58
C ARG A 10 -9.40 -4.72 14.10
N VAL A 11 -8.21 -4.42 14.60
CA VAL A 11 -7.85 -4.41 16.01
C VAL A 11 -6.94 -3.22 16.26
N ASP A 12 -6.94 -2.72 17.49
CA ASP A 12 -6.03 -1.64 17.85
C ASP A 12 -4.59 -2.17 17.93
N ILE A 13 -3.69 -1.51 17.21
CA ILE A 13 -2.27 -1.86 17.13
C ILE A 13 -1.49 -0.57 17.25
N ASN A 14 -0.67 -0.47 18.30
CA ASN A 14 0.25 0.65 18.44
C ASN A 14 1.50 0.42 17.55
N VAL A 15 1.60 1.18 16.46
CA VAL A 15 2.75 1.13 15.56
C VAL A 15 3.84 2.07 16.10
N LYS A 16 4.88 1.50 16.72
CA LYS A 16 5.99 2.26 17.32
C LYS A 16 6.77 3.14 16.31
N TYR A 17 6.91 2.66 15.07
CA TYR A 17 7.60 3.36 14.00
C TYR A 17 6.75 3.35 12.72
N CYS A 18 6.28 4.52 12.32
CA CYS A 18 5.47 4.71 11.13
C CYS A 18 6.20 5.63 10.14
N GLY A 19 6.39 5.17 8.90
CA GLY A 19 6.90 6.00 7.82
C GLY A 19 5.81 6.95 7.32
N PHE A 20 4.74 6.39 6.75
CA PHE A 20 3.63 7.14 6.18
C PHE A 20 2.28 6.51 6.50
N GLU A 21 1.29 7.34 6.84
CA GLU A 21 -0.11 6.94 6.82
C GLU A 21 -0.67 7.18 5.41
N VAL A 22 -1.37 6.20 4.86
CA VAL A 22 -1.87 6.24 3.47
C VAL A 22 -3.37 5.93 3.44
N PRO A 23 -4.09 6.47 2.44
CA PRO A 23 -5.51 6.20 2.27
C PRO A 23 -5.77 4.73 1.92
N ASP A 24 -7.04 4.36 1.92
CA ASP A 24 -7.43 2.99 1.61
C ASP A 24 -7.45 2.67 0.10
N GLU A 25 -6.29 2.81 -0.55
CA GLU A 25 -6.13 2.64 -1.99
C GLU A 25 -5.25 1.44 -2.34
N PHE A 26 -5.36 0.92 -3.56
CA PHE A 26 -4.49 -0.17 -4.02
C PHE A 26 -3.10 0.39 -4.38
N LEU A 27 -2.09 0.11 -3.56
CA LEU A 27 -0.74 0.64 -3.72
C LEU A 27 0.22 -0.38 -4.33
N VAL A 28 1.10 0.08 -5.23
CA VAL A 28 2.18 -0.70 -5.86
C VAL A 28 3.50 0.05 -5.81
N GLY A 29 4.62 -0.64 -6.01
CA GLY A 29 5.96 -0.05 -6.00
C GLY A 29 6.69 -0.22 -4.68
N TYR A 30 8.01 -0.02 -4.72
CA TYR A 30 8.89 -0.16 -3.55
C TYR A 30 8.70 -1.48 -2.79
N GLY A 31 8.62 -2.58 -3.54
CA GLY A 31 8.36 -3.93 -3.01
C GLY A 31 6.88 -4.32 -2.92
N LEU A 32 5.93 -3.39 -3.01
CA LEU A 32 4.51 -3.70 -3.15
C LEU A 32 4.20 -4.16 -4.57
N ASP A 33 3.34 -5.16 -4.71
CA ASP A 33 3.02 -5.74 -6.01
C ASP A 33 1.53 -5.85 -6.31
N TYR A 34 1.28 -6.00 -7.61
CA TYR A 34 0.05 -6.54 -8.15
C TYR A 34 0.42 -7.63 -9.16
N SER A 35 0.00 -8.87 -8.92
CA SER A 35 0.34 -10.03 -9.76
C SER A 35 1.85 -10.16 -10.02
N GLU A 36 2.67 -10.01 -8.98
CA GLU A 36 4.14 -10.05 -9.02
C GLU A 36 4.79 -8.92 -9.86
N LYS A 37 4.02 -7.95 -10.34
CA LYS A 37 4.52 -6.78 -11.09
C LYS A 37 4.74 -5.58 -10.16
N TYR A 38 5.43 -4.57 -10.68
CA TYR A 38 5.58 -3.23 -10.09
C TYR A 38 6.49 -3.11 -8.85
N ARG A 39 6.98 -4.21 -8.24
CA ARG A 39 7.88 -4.15 -7.06
C ARG A 39 9.11 -3.26 -7.24
N ASN A 40 9.63 -3.20 -8.46
CA ASN A 40 10.87 -2.50 -8.81
C ASN A 40 10.71 -0.99 -9.03
N LEU A 41 9.50 -0.43 -8.92
CA LEU A 41 9.32 1.01 -9.03
C LEU A 41 10.01 1.72 -7.85
N PRO A 42 10.79 2.79 -8.09
CA PRO A 42 11.52 3.50 -7.04
C PRO A 42 10.62 4.44 -6.22
N PHE A 43 9.31 4.38 -6.43
CA PHE A 43 8.28 5.14 -5.73
C PHE A 43 7.07 4.24 -5.45
N ILE A 44 6.20 4.71 -4.56
CA ILE A 44 4.90 4.10 -4.28
C ILE A 44 3.83 4.89 -5.03
N GLY A 45 2.91 4.18 -5.70
CA GLY A 45 1.81 4.78 -6.44
C GLY A 45 0.50 4.01 -6.26
N ILE A 46 -0.61 4.65 -6.63
CA ILE A 46 -1.94 4.03 -6.66
C ILE A 46 -2.12 3.35 -8.02
N LEU A 47 -2.50 2.09 -8.02
CA LEU A 47 -2.83 1.36 -9.24
C LEU A 47 -4.20 1.80 -9.75
N LYS A 48 -4.33 2.05 -11.05
CA LYS A 48 -5.63 2.40 -11.65
C LYS A 48 -6.60 1.23 -11.58
N GLU A 49 -7.86 1.52 -11.26
CA GLU A 49 -8.95 0.54 -11.16
C GLU A 49 -9.11 -0.36 -12.38
N GLU A 50 -8.97 0.20 -13.60
CA GLU A 50 -9.06 -0.53 -14.87
C GLU A 50 -8.10 -1.72 -15.01
N ILE A 51 -7.06 -1.78 -14.16
CA ILE A 51 -6.05 -2.86 -14.18
C ILE A 51 -6.50 -4.07 -13.33
N TYR A 52 -7.38 -3.88 -12.35
CA TYR A 52 -7.81 -4.94 -11.41
C TYR A 52 -9.32 -5.13 -11.30
N ILE A 53 -10.11 -4.25 -11.92
CA ILE A 53 -11.54 -4.44 -12.12
C ILE A 53 -11.73 -4.90 -13.57
N ASN A 54 -11.61 -6.21 -13.79
CA ASN A 54 -12.07 -6.90 -14.99
C ASN A 54 -13.01 -8.03 -14.57
#